data_AF-A0A1H7KF02-F1
#
_entry.id   AF-A0A1H7KF02-F1
#
_cell.length_a   1.000
_cell.length_b   1.000
_cell.length_c   1.000
_cell.angle_alpha   90.00
_cell.angle_beta   90.00
_cell.angle_gamma   90.00
#
_symmetry.space_group_name_H-M   'P 1'
#
loop_
_entity.id
_entity.type
_entity.pdbx_description
1 polymer ?
#
loop_
_entity_poly.entity_id
_entity_poly.type
_entity_poly.pdbx_seq_one_letter_code
_entity_poly.pdbx_strand_id
1 'polypeptide(L)' 'MEKTFFIRKSASSEEISAPAYDRFQRIEKLNLLVDSGWVIKSFKCDAHEEYFILEKADQ' A
#
# COMPACT_ATOMS: atom_id res chain seq x y z
N MET A 1 -7.37 -10.59 8.35
CA MET A 1 -6.34 -10.48 7.30
C MET A 1 -5.58 -9.15 7.33
N GLU A 2 -4.27 -9.15 7.05
CA GLU A 2 -3.41 -7.96 6.96
C GLU A 2 -2.79 -7.83 5.54
N LYS A 3 -2.64 -6.60 5.02
CA LYS A 3 -2.11 -6.31 3.68
C LYS A 3 -1.24 -5.05 3.66
N THR A 4 -0.08 -5.13 3.03
CA THR A 4 0.79 -3.97 2.80
C THR A 4 0.46 -3.28 1.47
N PHE A 5 0.25 -1.96 1.51
CA PHE A 5 0.01 -1.11 0.34
C PHE A 5 1.16 -0.12 0.16
N PHE A 6 2.04 -0.37 -0.81
CA PHE A 6 3.22 0.48 -1.07
C PHE A 6 2.86 1.74 -1.86
N ILE A 7 3.30 2.89 -1.34
CA ILE A 7 3.27 4.19 -2.01
C ILE A 7 4.57 4.37 -2.79
N ARG A 8 5.71 4.16 -2.11
CA ARG A 8 7.06 4.27 -2.66
C ARG A 8 7.87 3.06 -2.19
N LYS A 9 8.59 2.43 -3.11
CA LYS A 9 9.58 1.40 -2.81
C LYS A 9 10.88 1.80 -3.50
N SER A 10 12.00 1.78 -2.79
CA SER A 10 13.30 2.03 -3.41
C SER A 10 13.61 0.94 -4.44
N ALA A 11 14.18 1.34 -5.57
CA ALA A 11 14.46 0.46 -6.71
C ALA A 11 15.53 -0.61 -6.43
N SER A 12 16.12 -0.64 -5.22
CA SER A 12 17.18 -1.56 -4.81
C SER A 12 16.68 -2.93 -4.34
N SER A 13 15.36 -3.18 -4.36
CA SER A 13 14.80 -4.50 -4.07
C SER A 13 14.50 -5.20 -5.40
N GLU A 14 15.50 -5.91 -5.92
CA GLU A 14 15.60 -6.47 -7.29
C GLU A 14 14.45 -7.39 -7.75
N GLU A 15 13.48 -7.76 -6.91
CA GLU A 15 12.54 -8.82 -7.28
C GLU A 15 11.21 -8.34 -7.88
N ILE A 16 10.75 -7.12 -7.61
CA ILE A 16 9.45 -6.68 -8.12
C ILE A 16 9.47 -5.17 -8.31
N SER A 17 9.65 -4.72 -9.56
CA SER A 17 9.44 -3.32 -9.95
C SER A 17 8.10 -2.86 -9.37
N ALA A 18 8.12 -1.84 -8.50
CA ALA A 18 6.88 -1.27 -8.02
C ALA A 18 6.04 -0.89 -9.25
N PRO A 19 4.78 -1.36 -9.36
CA PRO A 19 3.96 -1.01 -10.51
C PRO A 19 3.92 0.51 -10.59
N ALA A 20 4.20 1.05 -11.78
CA ALA A 20 4.32 2.47 -12.06
C ALA A 20 2.95 3.19 -12.00
N TYR A 21 2.18 2.93 -10.96
CA TYR A 21 0.97 3.68 -10.68
C TYR A 21 1.39 5.10 -10.38
N ASP A 22 0.83 6.03 -11.13
CA ASP A 22 0.96 7.43 -10.80
C ASP A 22 0.28 7.70 -9.44
N ARG A 23 0.46 8.89 -8.90
CA ARG A 23 -0.10 9.25 -7.59
C ARG A 23 -1.63 9.05 -7.53
N PHE A 24 -2.36 9.33 -8.61
CA PHE A 24 -3.81 9.24 -8.64
C PHE A 24 -4.30 7.80 -8.68
N GLN A 25 -3.68 6.93 -9.49
CA GLN A 25 -3.99 5.50 -9.49
C GLN A 25 -3.74 4.82 -8.14
N ARG A 26 -2.70 5.25 -7.40
CA ARG A 26 -2.47 4.75 -6.03
C ARG A 26 -3.59 5.16 -5.07
N ILE A 27 -4.04 6.41 -5.14
CA ILE A 27 -5.14 6.89 -4.31
C ILE A 27 -6.43 6.15 -4.64
N GLU A 28 -6.75 5.98 -5.92
CA GLU A 28 -7.94 5.25 -6.36
C GLU A 28 -7.95 3.80 -5.84
N LYS A 29 -6.81 3.09 -5.96
CA LYS A 29 -6.70 1.73 -5.43
C LYS A 29 -6.83 1.66 -3.91
N LEU A 30 -6.26 2.63 -3.19
CA LEU A 30 -6.41 2.69 -1.75
C LEU A 30 -7.88 2.91 -1.37
N ASN A 31 -8.58 3.82 -2.05
CA ASN A 31 -10.00 4.07 -1.83
C ASN A 31 -10.84 2.81 -2.08
N LEU A 32 -10.61 2.09 -3.17
CA LEU A 32 -11.31 0.83 -3.45
C LEU A 32 -11.09 -0.22 -2.35
N LEU A 33 -9.88 -0.29 -1.78
CA LEU A 33 -9.60 -1.18 -0.66
C LEU A 33 -10.39 -0.76 0.58
N VAL A 34 -10.40 0.54 0.90
CA VAL A 34 -11.18 1.09 2.01
C VAL A 34 -12.68 0.81 1.85
N ASP A 35 -13.23 1.07 0.66
CA ASP A 35 -14.64 0.80 0.33
C ASP A 35 -14.99 -0.69 0.44
N SER A 36 -14.05 -1.57 0.14
CA SER A 36 -14.22 -3.02 0.31
C SER A 36 -14.05 -3.50 1.75
N GLY A 37 -13.93 -2.58 2.72
CA GLY A 37 -13.90 -2.87 4.15
C GLY A 37 -12.50 -3.09 4.74
N TRP A 38 -11.43 -2.71 4.03
CA TRP A 38 -10.11 -2.63 4.63
C TRP A 38 -9.95 -1.32 5.41
N VAL A 39 -9.23 -1.37 6.53
CA VAL A 39 -8.97 -0.20 7.38
C VAL A 39 -7.47 0.04 7.44
N ILE A 40 -7.05 1.30 7.37
CA ILE A 40 -5.65 1.68 7.55
C ILE A 40 -5.31 1.53 9.04
N LYS A 41 -4.47 0.54 9.35
CA LYS A 41 -3.99 0.26 10.72
C LYS A 41 -2.75 1.07 11.08
N SER A 42 -1.83 1.22 10.12
CA SER A 42 -0.62 2.03 10.32
C SER A 42 -0.05 2.55 9.01
N PHE A 43 0.74 3.61 9.11
CA PHE A 43 1.57 4.14 8.03
C PHE A 43 3.03 4.03 8.43
N LYS A 44 3.87 3.52 7.52
CA LYS A 44 5.31 3.45 7.68
C LYS A 44 5.98 4.25 6.58
N CYS A 45 6.92 5.08 6.98
CA CYS A 45 7.71 5.96 6.13
C CYS A 45 9.14 5.92 6.64
N ASP A 46 10.04 5.38 5.83
CA ASP A 46 11.47 5.42 6.06
C ASP A 46 12.21 5.94 4.82
N ALA A 47 13.54 5.97 4.88
CA ALA A 47 14.36 6.52 3.79
C ALA A 47 14.23 5.72 2.48
N HIS A 48 13.74 4.49 2.53
CA HIS A 48 13.73 3.54 1.43
C HIS A 48 12.30 3.18 0.98
N GLU A 49 11.33 3.20 1.88
CA GLU A 49 9.97 2.75 1.61
C GLU A 49 8.91 3.61 2.32
N GLU A 50 7.78 3.79 1.63
CA GLU A 50 6.56 4.38 2.18
C GLU A 50 5.40 3.44 1.88
N TYR A 51 4.68 2.99 2.91
CA TYR A 51 3.55 2.08 2.75
C TYR A 51 2.55 2.16 3.89
N PHE A 52 1.32 1.77 3.60
CA PHE A 52 0.27 1.53 4.60
C PHE A 52 0.18 0.04 4.95
N ILE A 53 -0.12 -0.25 6.21
CA ILE A 53 -0.61 -1.57 6.61
C ILE A 53 -2.13 -1.47 6.75
N LEU A 54 -2.82 -2.29 5.99
CA LEU A 54 -4.27 -2.41 5.96
C LEU A 54 -4.68 -3.68 6.70
N GLU A 55 -5.76 -3.61 7.45
CA GLU A 55 -6.37 -4.74 8.14
C GLU A 55 -7.83 -4.87 7.73
N LYS A 56 -8.29 -6.11 7.58
CA LYS A 56 -9.69 -6.42 7.39
C LYS A 56 -10.04 -7.56 8.32
N ALA A 57 -11.17 -7.44 9.02
CA ALA A 57 -11.68 -8.53 9.85
C ALA A 57 -11.87 -9.78 8.96
N ASP A 58 -11.34 -10.92 9.42
CA ASP A 58 -11.68 -12.19 8.80
C ASP A 58 -13.14 -12.48 9.16
N GLN A 59 -14.01 -12.52 8.15
CA GLN A 59 -15.38 -12.99 8.32
C GLN A 59 -15.39 -14.49 8.57
#